data_AF-A0A167IRZ5-F1
#
_entry.id   AF-A0A167IRZ5-F1
#
_cell.length_a   1.000
_cell.length_b   1.000
_cell.length_c   1.000
_cell.angle_alpha   90.00
_cell.angle_beta   90.00
_cell.angle_gamma   90.00
#
_symmetry.space_group_name_H-M   'P 1'
#
loop_
_entity.id
_entity.type
_entity.pdbx_description
1 polymer ?
#
loop_
_entity_poly.entity_id
_entity_poly.type
_entity_poly.pdbx_seq_one_letter_code
_entity_poly.pdbx_strand_id
1 'polypeptide(L)'
;MSRHPPHKKRRVETSAKNVNWQAPFLWQQITAAQKAVGWSPTAIYRELCRVNPDVFEDRLRPSTIWRWINQPDGVGWTAAMLAASSHGHVPVYNKAGSHRVLAPFPDVVEAIKLQLMRLREVGLPVSAFTA
;
A
#
# COMPACT_ATOMS: atom_id res chain seq x y z
N MET A 1 28.28 14.35 40.85
CA MET A 1 28.17 13.22 39.91
C MET A 1 27.03 13.51 38.94
N SER A 2 27.33 14.07 37.76
CA SER A 2 26.30 14.48 36.79
C SER A 2 25.97 13.31 35.86
N ARG A 3 24.71 12.84 35.91
CA ARG A 3 24.19 11.80 35.00
C ARG A 3 23.82 12.45 33.67
N HIS A 4 24.55 12.15 32.60
CA HIS A 4 24.13 12.51 31.25
C HIS A 4 22.88 11.69 30.87
N PRO A 5 21.85 12.32 30.27
CA PRO A 5 20.68 11.59 29.77
C PRO A 5 21.10 10.68 28.61
N PRO A 6 20.50 9.48 28.47
CA PRO A 6 20.84 8.58 27.38
C PRO A 6 20.39 9.20 26.06
N HIS A 7 21.36 9.50 25.18
CA HIS A 7 21.06 9.83 23.78
C HIS A 7 20.30 8.67 23.14
N LYS A 8 19.00 8.88 22.85
CA LYS A 8 18.24 7.97 21.99
C LYS A 8 18.94 7.94 20.63
N LYS A 9 19.61 6.83 20.32
CA LYS A 9 20.19 6.60 18.98
C LYS A 9 19.06 6.76 17.96
N ARG A 10 19.21 7.69 17.01
CA ARG A 10 18.30 7.86 15.88
C ARG A 10 18.23 6.52 15.16
N ARG A 11 17.07 5.86 15.20
CA ARG A 11 16.86 4.59 14.51
C ARG A 11 16.94 4.91 13.01
N VAL A 12 18.05 4.54 12.39
CA VAL A 12 18.18 4.61 10.93
C VAL A 12 17.12 3.66 10.39
N GLU A 13 16.12 4.20 9.69
CA GLU A 13 15.07 3.41 9.08
C GLU A 13 15.72 2.47 8.07
N THR A 14 15.83 1.21 8.45
CA THR A 14 16.26 0.17 7.53
C THR A 14 15.12 -0.02 6.54
N SER A 15 15.37 0.24 5.26
CA SER A 15 14.44 -0.03 4.16
C SER A 15 13.76 -1.38 4.38
N ALA A 16 12.43 -1.39 4.46
CA ALA A 16 11.66 -2.61 4.65
C ALA A 16 11.99 -3.60 3.52
N LYS A 17 12.55 -4.77 3.87
CA LYS A 17 12.95 -5.81 2.90
C LYS A 17 11.75 -6.43 2.18
N ASN A 18 10.58 -6.45 2.84
CA ASN A 18 9.37 -7.09 2.35
C ASN A 18 8.27 -6.05 2.17
N VAL A 19 7.74 -5.93 0.95
CA VAL A 19 6.57 -5.09 0.65
C VAL A 19 5.32 -5.94 0.74
N ASN A 20 4.33 -5.48 1.52
CA ASN A 20 3.02 -6.09 1.51
C ASN A 20 2.22 -5.60 0.28
N TRP A 21 2.32 -6.31 -0.84
CA TRP A 21 1.62 -5.98 -2.09
C TRP A 21 0.09 -6.05 -2.01
N GLN A 22 -0.45 -6.69 -0.96
CA GLN A 22 -1.90 -6.76 -0.70
C GLN A 22 -2.40 -5.56 0.10
N ALA A 23 -1.51 -4.64 0.50
CA ALA A 23 -1.92 -3.38 1.12
C ALA A 23 -2.93 -2.65 0.20
N PRO A 24 -4.08 -2.17 0.72
CA PRO A 24 -5.18 -1.67 -0.12
C PRO A 24 -4.77 -0.64 -1.15
N PHE A 25 -3.86 0.28 -0.81
CA PHE A 25 -3.39 1.31 -1.73
C PHE A 25 -2.55 0.74 -2.89
N LEU A 26 -1.67 -0.22 -2.61
CA LEU A 26 -0.88 -0.91 -3.65
C LEU A 26 -1.77 -1.83 -4.49
N TRP A 27 -2.69 -2.54 -3.82
CA TRP A 27 -3.61 -3.45 -4.48
C TRP A 27 -4.60 -2.73 -5.41
N GLN A 28 -5.06 -1.52 -5.02
CA GLN A 28 -5.87 -0.66 -5.90
C GLN A 28 -5.10 -0.25 -7.16
N GLN A 29 -3.81 0.10 -7.05
CA GLN A 29 -2.97 0.39 -8.21
C GLN A 29 -2.79 -0.84 -9.11
N ILE A 30 -2.51 -2.01 -8.53
CA ILE A 30 -2.39 -3.29 -9.26
C ILE A 30 -3.69 -3.62 -10.00
N THR A 31 -4.83 -3.44 -9.33
CA THR A 31 -6.15 -3.69 -9.94
C THR A 31 -6.48 -2.67 -11.04
N ALA A 32 -6.12 -1.40 -10.86
CA ALA A 32 -6.31 -0.37 -11.88
C ALA A 32 -5.45 -0.64 -13.11
N ALA A 33 -4.18 -0.99 -12.93
CA ALA A 33 -3.28 -1.39 -14.01
C ALA A 33 -3.81 -2.60 -14.78
N GLN A 34 -4.27 -3.64 -14.07
CA GLN A 34 -4.93 -4.80 -14.69
C GLN A 34 -6.16 -4.41 -15.51
N LYS A 35 -7.01 -3.51 -15.02
CA LYS A 35 -8.17 -3.03 -15.79
C LYS A 35 -7.76 -2.25 -17.04
N ALA A 36 -6.64 -1.53 -17.01
CA ALA A 36 -6.16 -0.74 -18.13
C ALA A 36 -5.57 -1.60 -19.26
N VAL A 37 -4.88 -2.70 -18.92
CA VAL A 37 -4.10 -3.49 -19.91
C VAL A 37 -4.55 -4.93 -20.09
N GLY A 38 -5.53 -5.39 -19.30
CA GLY A 38 -6.01 -6.77 -19.30
C GLY A 38 -5.10 -7.74 -18.52
N TRP A 39 -5.26 -9.04 -18.75
CA TRP A 39 -4.64 -10.12 -17.99
C TRP A 39 -3.25 -10.54 -18.50
N SER A 40 -2.35 -9.57 -18.66
CA SER A 40 -0.96 -9.82 -19.04
C SER A 40 -0.01 -9.38 -17.92
N PRO A 41 0.72 -10.30 -17.24
CA PRO A 41 1.62 -9.93 -16.15
C PRO A 41 2.67 -8.90 -16.53
N THR A 42 3.22 -9.01 -17.74
CA THR A 42 4.22 -8.08 -18.25
C THR A 42 3.61 -6.72 -18.61
N ALA A 43 2.40 -6.70 -19.17
CA ALA A 43 1.71 -5.44 -19.44
C ALA A 43 1.30 -4.74 -18.14
N ILE A 44 0.81 -5.49 -17.14
CA ILE A 44 0.44 -4.96 -15.82
C ILE A 44 1.68 -4.35 -15.15
N TYR A 45 2.81 -5.08 -15.14
CA TYR A 45 4.07 -4.57 -14.60
C TYR A 45 4.49 -3.26 -15.28
N ARG A 46 4.47 -3.21 -16.62
CA ARG A 46 4.84 -2.00 -17.38
C ARG A 46 3.95 -0.82 -17.03
N GLU A 47 2.64 -1.05 -16.91
CA GLU A 47 1.70 0.00 -16.52
C GLU A 47 1.93 0.49 -15.08
N LEU A 48 2.25 -0.41 -14.16
CA LEU A 48 2.59 -0.05 -12.78
C LEU A 48 3.88 0.78 -12.71
N CYS A 49 4.93 0.40 -13.43
CA CYS A 49 6.16 1.18 -13.51
C CYS A 49 5.95 2.53 -14.21
N ARG A 50 5.03 2.62 -15.17
CA ARG A 50 4.69 3.88 -15.83
C ARG A 50 3.98 4.86 -14.88
N VAL A 51 3.09 4.36 -14.03
CA VAL A 51 2.30 5.19 -13.10
C VAL A 51 3.08 5.55 -11.85
N ASN A 52 3.86 4.61 -11.30
CA ASN A 52 4.55 4.79 -10.02
C ASN A 52 5.88 3.99 -10.00
N PRO A 53 6.92 4.47 -10.70
CA PRO A 53 8.19 3.76 -10.81
C PRO A 53 8.85 3.54 -9.44
N ASP A 54 8.85 4.55 -8.57
CA ASP A 54 9.51 4.50 -7.24
C ASP A 54 9.06 3.32 -6.36
N VAL A 55 7.81 2.89 -6.53
CA VAL A 55 7.22 1.79 -5.74
C VAL A 55 7.39 0.43 -6.41
N PHE A 56 7.20 0.35 -7.73
CA PHE A 56 7.08 -0.93 -8.43
C PHE A 56 8.33 -1.34 -9.19
N GLU A 57 9.10 -0.38 -9.70
CA GLU A 57 10.33 -0.65 -10.42
C GLU A 57 11.33 -1.38 -9.50
N ASP A 58 11.90 -2.46 -10.02
CA ASP A 58 12.78 -3.40 -9.33
C ASP A 58 12.26 -4.17 -8.11
N ARG A 59 11.15 -3.75 -7.51
CA ARG A 59 10.56 -4.40 -6.33
C ARG A 59 9.51 -5.45 -6.67
N LEU A 60 8.73 -5.22 -7.72
CA LEU A 60 7.70 -6.16 -8.18
C LEU A 60 8.15 -6.84 -9.48
N ARG A 61 8.19 -8.16 -9.52
CA ARG A 61 8.55 -8.91 -10.73
C ARG A 61 7.29 -9.41 -11.45
N PRO A 62 7.26 -9.45 -12.80
CA PRO A 62 6.11 -9.98 -13.55
C PRO A 62 5.73 -11.42 -13.17
N SER A 63 6.71 -12.25 -12.77
CA SER A 63 6.46 -13.61 -12.29
C SER A 63 5.62 -13.66 -11.02
N THR A 64 5.75 -12.66 -10.13
CA THR A 64 4.92 -12.52 -8.94
C THR A 64 3.47 -12.23 -9.32
N ILE A 65 3.26 -11.33 -10.28
CA ILE A 65 1.92 -11.01 -10.81
C ILE A 65 1.30 -12.23 -11.48
N TRP A 66 2.09 -12.99 -12.25
CA TRP A 66 1.63 -14.22 -12.89
C TRP A 66 1.08 -15.24 -11.87
N ARG A 67 1.70 -15.37 -10.69
CA ARG A 67 1.22 -16.25 -9.61
C ARG A 67 -0.09 -15.76 -8.95
N TRP A 68 -0.43 -14.49 -9.12
CA TRP A 68 -1.66 -13.91 -8.58
C TRP A 68 -2.84 -14.06 -9.52
N ILE A 69 -2.59 -14.27 -10.81
CA ILE A 69 -3.62 -14.52 -11.81
C ILE A 69 -4.07 -15.98 -11.71
N ASN A 70 -5.38 -16.19 -11.78
CA ASN A 70 -5.97 -17.51 -11.72
C ASN A 70 -5.55 -18.33 -12.94
N GLN A 71 -4.98 -19.51 -12.68
CA GLN A 71 -4.64 -20.51 -13.69
C GLN A 71 -5.64 -21.67 -13.54
N PRO A 72 -6.12 -22.30 -14.63
CA PRO A 72 -5.67 -22.21 -16.03
C PRO A 72 -6.40 -21.17 -16.88
N ASP A 73 -7.48 -20.57 -16.37
CA ASP A 73 -8.38 -19.70 -17.17
C ASP A 73 -7.69 -18.41 -17.64
N GLY A 74 -6.57 -18.02 -17.02
CA GLY A 74 -5.82 -16.81 -17.37
C GLY A 74 -6.59 -15.52 -17.08
N VAL A 75 -7.72 -15.61 -16.37
CA VAL A 75 -8.66 -14.53 -16.09
C VAL A 75 -9.06 -14.59 -14.62
N GLY A 76 -8.98 -13.45 -13.95
CA GLY A 76 -9.32 -13.32 -12.53
C GLY A 76 -8.10 -13.39 -11.62
N TRP A 77 -8.19 -12.74 -10.46
CA TRP A 77 -7.23 -12.93 -9.39
C TRP A 77 -7.51 -14.25 -8.67
N THR A 78 -6.47 -14.89 -8.13
CA THR A 78 -6.65 -16.08 -7.29
C THR A 78 -7.51 -15.77 -6.06
N ALA A 79 -8.22 -16.78 -5.57
CA ALA A 79 -9.06 -16.66 -4.38
C ALA A 79 -8.29 -16.11 -3.16
N ALA A 80 -7.02 -16.50 -3.02
CA ALA A 80 -6.15 -16.00 -1.95
C ALA A 80 -5.93 -14.49 -2.03
N MET A 81 -5.74 -13.93 -3.24
CA MET A 81 -5.56 -12.49 -3.42
C MET A 81 -6.86 -11.73 -3.21
N LEU A 82 -7.99 -12.28 -3.67
CA LEU A 82 -9.31 -11.71 -3.42
C LEU A 82 -9.62 -11.66 -1.92
N ALA A 83 -9.40 -12.77 -1.21
CA ALA A 83 -9.59 -12.84 0.24
C ALA A 83 -8.67 -11.86 0.97
N ALA A 84 -7.39 -11.77 0.60
CA ALA A 84 -6.49 -10.82 1.25
C ALA A 84 -6.89 -9.36 1.00
N SER A 85 -7.39 -9.04 -0.20
CA SER A 85 -7.84 -7.70 -0.54
C SER A 85 -9.15 -7.29 0.15
N SER A 86 -10.07 -8.23 0.38
CA SER A 86 -11.37 -7.96 0.99
C SER A 86 -11.28 -7.68 2.49
N HIS A 87 -10.26 -8.21 3.17
CA HIS A 87 -10.05 -7.95 4.59
C HIS A 87 -9.66 -6.48 4.88
N GLY A 88 -9.25 -5.70 3.86
CA GLY A 88 -8.79 -4.34 4.06
C GLY A 88 -7.49 -4.26 4.87
N HIS A 89 -6.94 -3.04 5.03
CA HIS A 89 -5.74 -2.84 5.84
C HIS A 89 -6.10 -2.98 7.32
N VAL A 90 -6.17 -4.21 7.82
CA VAL A 90 -6.17 -4.45 9.25
C VAL A 90 -4.73 -4.79 9.61
N PRO A 91 -3.97 -3.85 10.24
CA PRO A 91 -2.65 -4.15 10.77
C PRO A 91 -2.80 -5.04 12.02
N VAL A 92 -3.34 -6.26 11.86
CA VAL A 92 -3.48 -7.24 12.94
C VAL A 92 -2.10 -7.78 13.34
N TYR A 93 -1.15 -7.81 12.39
CA TYR A 93 0.14 -8.47 12.60
C TYR A 93 1.22 -7.62 13.26
N ASN A 94 0.97 -6.33 13.49
CA ASN A 94 1.93 -5.46 14.16
C ASN A 94 1.40 -5.11 15.55
N LYS A 95 1.90 -5.79 16.60
CA LYS A 95 1.68 -5.38 18.01
C LYS A 95 2.11 -3.92 18.29
N ALA A 96 2.84 -3.29 17.38
CA ALA A 96 3.28 -1.88 17.43
C ALA A 96 2.42 -0.92 16.58
N GLY A 97 1.44 -1.42 15.82
CA GLY A 97 0.57 -0.60 15.00
C GLY A 97 -0.55 0.01 15.84
N SER A 98 -0.41 1.28 16.19
CA SER A 98 -1.39 2.01 17.00
C SER A 98 -2.65 2.37 16.18
N HIS A 99 -3.43 1.35 15.80
CA HIS A 99 -4.64 1.44 14.97
C HIS A 99 -5.85 2.10 15.67
N ARG A 100 -5.64 2.75 16.83
CA ARG A 100 -6.68 3.44 17.62
C ARG A 100 -6.23 4.79 18.17
N VAL A 101 -5.10 5.34 17.72
CA VAL A 101 -4.59 6.63 18.25
C VAL A 101 -5.59 7.76 18.07
N LEU A 102 -6.30 7.76 16.95
CA LEU A 102 -7.31 8.78 16.64
C LEU A 102 -8.72 8.38 17.07
N ALA A 103 -8.92 7.19 17.66
CA ALA A 103 -10.24 6.74 18.09
C ALA A 103 -10.88 7.68 19.13
N PRO A 104 -10.13 8.32 20.05
CA PRO A 104 -10.69 9.32 20.98
C PRO A 104 -11.02 10.69 20.35
N PHE A 105 -10.58 10.96 19.11
CA PHE A 105 -10.67 12.29 18.47
C PHE A 105 -11.48 12.23 17.17
N PRO A 106 -12.81 12.03 17.25
CA PRO A 106 -13.67 11.86 16.06
C PRO A 106 -13.73 13.13 15.19
N ASP A 107 -13.63 14.30 15.80
CA ASP A 107 -13.55 15.60 15.15
C ASP A 107 -12.33 15.73 14.23
N VAL A 108 -11.16 15.29 14.72
CA VAL A 108 -9.92 15.27 13.94
C VAL A 108 -10.03 14.31 12.76
N VAL A 109 -10.65 13.15 12.96
CA VAL A 109 -10.89 12.16 11.90
C VAL A 109 -11.79 12.76 10.80
N GLU A 110 -12.87 13.44 11.17
CA GLU A 110 -13.77 14.07 10.20
C GLU A 110 -13.10 15.22 9.44
N ALA A 111 -12.30 16.04 10.11
CA ALA A 111 -11.53 17.10 9.45
C ALA A 111 -10.55 16.53 8.41
N ILE A 112 -9.84 15.46 8.75
CA ILE A 112 -8.92 14.77 7.83
C ILE A 112 -9.69 14.19 6.64
N LYS A 113 -10.80 13.48 6.86
CA LYS A 113 -11.62 12.93 5.77
C LYS A 113 -12.08 14.02 4.82
N LEU A 114 -12.59 15.12 5.35
CA LEU A 114 -13.10 16.23 4.58
C LEU A 114 -11.99 16.91 3.75
N GLN A 115 -10.80 17.06 4.32
CA GLN A 115 -9.64 17.55 3.59
C GLN A 115 -9.22 16.61 2.47
N LEU A 116 -9.17 15.30 2.71
CA LEU A 116 -8.84 14.30 1.69
C LEU A 116 -9.90 14.23 0.58
N MET A 117 -11.17 14.36 0.91
CA MET A 117 -12.26 14.44 -0.07
C MET A 117 -12.13 15.66 -0.96
N ARG A 118 -11.85 16.84 -0.38
CA ARG A 118 -11.61 18.07 -1.15
C ARG A 118 -10.40 17.93 -2.08
N LEU A 119 -9.30 17.34 -1.62
CA LEU A 119 -8.13 17.08 -2.47
C LEU A 119 -8.47 16.17 -3.66
N ARG A 120 -9.33 15.17 -3.42
CA ARG A 120 -9.83 14.28 -4.48
C ARG A 120 -10.71 15.02 -5.49
N GLU A 121 -11.60 15.90 -5.04
CA GLU A 121 -12.47 16.72 -5.92
C GLU A 121 -11.66 17.65 -6.82
N VAL A 122 -10.56 18.21 -6.31
CA VAL A 122 -9.65 19.10 -7.05
C VAL A 122 -8.70 18.32 -7.99
N GLY A 123 -8.78 16.98 -8.00
CA GLY A 123 -7.95 16.13 -8.86
C GLY A 123 -6.48 16.07 -8.43
N LEU A 124 -6.16 16.53 -7.22
CA LEU A 124 -4.80 16.46 -6.70
C LEU A 124 -4.54 15.04 -6.16
N PRO A 125 -3.43 14.40 -6.57
CA PRO A 125 -3.08 13.09 -6.04
C PRO A 125 -2.79 13.21 -4.54
N VAL A 126 -3.56 12.51 -3.72
CA VAL A 126 -3.25 12.34 -2.31
C VAL A 126 -2.05 11.39 -2.22
N SER A 127 -0.85 11.94 -2.14
CA SER A 127 0.35 11.16 -1.89
C SER A 127 0.40 10.77 -0.40
N ALA A 128 0.42 9.48 -0.12
CA ALA A 128 0.68 8.95 1.22
C ALA A 128 2.18 9.09 1.54
N PHE A 129 2.68 10.31 1.70
CA PHE A 129 3.97 10.53 2.34
C PHE A 129 3.78 10.52 3.85
N THR A 130 4.22 9.43 4.45
CA THR A 130 4.27 9.15 5.88
C THR A 130 5.08 10.21 6.63
N ALA A 131 4.56 10.64 7.78
CA ALA A 131 5.35 11.06 8.94
C ALA A 131 5.16 10.03 10.06
#